data_AF-A0AAW0FK17-F1
#
_entry.id   AF-A0AAW0FK17-F1
#
_cell.length_a   1.000
_cell.length_b   1.000
_cell.length_c   1.000
_cell.angle_alpha   90.00
_cell.angle_beta   90.00
_cell.angle_gamma   90.00
#
_symmetry.space_group_name_H-M   'P 1'
#
loop_
_entity.id
_entity.type
_entity.pdbx_description
1 polymer ?
#
loop_
_entity_poly.entity_id
_entity_poly.type
_entity_poly.pdbx_seq_one_letter_code
_entity_poly.pdbx_strand_id
1 'polypeptide(L)'
;MVSEGVIYTSETGDVSVDRSSVTLWIFPVLFKQTAGPWVNINMEGVKIRIPNGKSTPHFVKQLRKNLVGTLVCGEIYRVDDFGTKIIFAGLTDRDAGAGNDNQHDGNKRHQETSSDIHTSSRSQTKDELRISSFLRGLHLHNTEGRIYTFGEVDAQLRRNWTENRGSFVMVAKESRWLRVHWPYQRLKTIPTWVQFLSAIIQFPLDLFHALRHPMSTINLYITQVDVTFDEFKIRDAELIMQMIGIIAEKRHLHNIQWQDVFADALTQCLQGLVS
;
A
#
# COMPACT_ATOMS: atom_id res chain seq x y z
N MET A 1 -14.41 18.81 -9.73
CA MET A 1 -14.46 19.58 -8.47
C MET A 1 -13.09 19.50 -7.83
N VAL A 2 -12.45 20.63 -7.53
CA VAL A 2 -11.13 20.69 -6.87
C VAL A 2 -11.34 21.26 -5.47
N SER A 3 -10.70 20.66 -4.47
CA SER A 3 -10.68 21.13 -3.09
C SER A 3 -9.24 21.14 -2.59
N GLU A 4 -8.88 22.23 -1.91
CA GLU A 4 -7.55 22.45 -1.32
C GLU A 4 -7.66 22.29 0.22
N GLY A 5 -6.69 21.61 0.82
CA GLY A 5 -6.49 21.54 2.26
C GLY A 5 -7.67 20.98 3.07
N VAL A 6 -8.03 19.72 2.87
CA VAL A 6 -9.08 19.06 3.66
C VAL A 6 -8.46 18.37 4.88
N ILE A 7 -8.86 18.76 6.08
CA ILE A 7 -8.46 18.10 7.33
C ILE A 7 -9.70 17.49 7.97
N TYR A 8 -9.63 16.20 8.25
CA TYR A 8 -10.64 15.44 8.96
C TYR A 8 -10.02 14.83 10.21
N THR A 9 -10.46 15.31 11.37
CA THR A 9 -10.05 14.80 12.69
C THR A 9 -11.17 13.96 13.26
N SER A 10 -10.84 12.77 13.74
CA SER A 10 -11.76 11.84 14.39
C SER A 10 -11.07 11.14 15.55
N GLU A 11 -11.83 10.62 16.50
CA GLU A 11 -11.31 9.74 17.56
C GLU A 11 -10.59 8.49 17.01
N THR A 12 -10.92 8.10 15.78
CA THR A 12 -10.33 6.94 15.09
C THR A 12 -9.04 7.27 14.34
N GLY A 13 -8.75 8.55 14.11
CA GLY A 13 -7.55 9.00 13.41
C GLY A 13 -7.76 10.32 12.68
N ASP A 14 -6.64 10.90 12.29
CA ASP A 14 -6.56 12.13 11.53
C ASP A 14 -6.25 11.83 10.07
N VAL A 15 -6.98 12.46 9.18
CA VAL A 15 -6.76 12.38 7.73
C VAL A 15 -6.63 13.80 7.20
N SER A 16 -5.51 14.10 6.56
CA SER A 16 -5.35 15.35 5.82
C SER A 16 -5.09 15.05 4.35
N VAL A 17 -5.63 15.89 3.47
CA VAL A 17 -5.41 15.83 2.03
C VAL A 17 -5.07 17.23 1.55
N ASP A 18 -3.89 17.40 0.98
CA ASP A 18 -3.40 18.71 0.52
C ASP A 18 -4.22 19.19 -0.69
N ARG A 19 -4.48 18.30 -1.65
CA ARG A 19 -5.33 18.59 -2.82
C ARG A 19 -6.13 17.38 -3.23
N SER A 20 -7.41 17.59 -3.52
CA SER A 20 -8.26 16.56 -4.12
C SER A 20 -8.97 17.08 -5.36
N SER A 21 -8.99 16.27 -6.41
CA SER A 21 -9.73 16.52 -7.64
C SER A 21 -10.64 15.34 -7.93
N VAL A 22 -11.93 15.60 -7.99
CA VAL A 22 -12.96 14.60 -8.29
C VAL A 22 -13.59 14.93 -9.63
N THR A 23 -13.51 13.97 -10.55
CA THR A 23 -14.20 14.01 -11.84
C THR A 23 -15.30 12.95 -11.83
N LEU A 24 -16.54 13.41 -11.85
CA LEU A 24 -17.73 12.57 -11.92
C LEU A 24 -18.21 12.51 -13.37
N TRP A 25 -18.34 11.30 -13.90
CA TRP A 25 -18.96 11.07 -15.20
C TRP A 25 -20.44 10.75 -14.98
N ILE A 26 -21.31 11.72 -15.22
CA ILE A 26 -22.75 11.50 -15.21
C ILE A 26 -23.09 10.94 -16.59
N PHE A 27 -23.58 9.69 -16.63
CA PHE A 27 -23.84 8.90 -17.85
C PHE A 27 -22.61 8.33 -18.59
N PRO A 28 -21.74 7.54 -17.93
CA PRO A 28 -20.60 6.89 -18.60
C PRO A 28 -21.04 6.00 -19.78
N VAL A 29 -22.30 5.53 -19.73
CA VAL A 29 -22.91 4.63 -20.71
C VAL A 29 -23.34 5.34 -22.00
N LEU A 30 -23.54 6.67 -21.99
CA LEU A 30 -23.83 7.45 -23.21
C LEU A 30 -22.54 7.75 -23.99
N PHE A 31 -21.44 8.04 -23.28
CA PHE A 31 -20.13 8.35 -23.85
C PHE A 31 -19.27 7.10 -24.10
N LYS A 32 -19.90 5.97 -24.46
CA LYS A 32 -19.42 4.57 -24.43
C LYS A 32 -18.21 4.21 -25.31
N GLN A 33 -17.28 5.14 -25.56
CA GLN A 33 -15.93 4.80 -26.03
C GLN A 33 -14.96 4.45 -24.90
N THR A 34 -15.30 4.76 -23.65
CA THR A 34 -14.56 4.24 -22.50
C THR A 34 -15.56 3.79 -21.46
N ALA A 35 -15.62 2.49 -21.16
CA ALA A 35 -16.32 1.94 -19.99
C ALA A 35 -15.58 2.35 -18.70
N GLY A 36 -15.27 3.64 -18.57
CA GLY A 36 -14.51 4.21 -17.48
C GLY A 36 -15.25 4.09 -16.14
N PRO A 37 -14.54 4.32 -15.04
CA PRO A 37 -15.16 4.44 -13.73
C PRO A 37 -16.18 5.58 -13.72
N TRP A 38 -17.14 5.50 -12.80
CA TRP A 38 -18.10 6.59 -12.58
C TRP A 38 -17.39 7.82 -11.99
N VAL A 39 -16.39 7.57 -11.17
CA VAL A 39 -15.65 8.61 -10.45
C VAL A 39 -14.17 8.38 -10.63
N ASN A 40 -13.47 9.41 -11.10
CA ASN A 40 -12.02 9.51 -10.99
C ASN A 40 -11.68 10.43 -9.83
N ILE A 41 -10.93 9.94 -8.87
CA ILE A 41 -10.45 10.72 -7.75
C ILE A 41 -8.93 10.80 -7.86
N ASN A 42 -8.40 12.01 -7.93
CA ASN A 42 -6.97 12.29 -7.80
C ASN A 42 -6.74 12.99 -6.46
N MET A 43 -5.86 12.44 -5.63
CA MET A 43 -5.47 13.01 -4.34
C MET A 43 -3.96 13.26 -4.31
N GLU A 44 -3.57 14.37 -3.70
CA GLU A 44 -2.17 14.73 -3.49
C GLU A 44 -1.95 15.00 -1.99
N GLY A 45 -0.80 14.55 -1.47
CA GLY A 45 -0.39 14.78 -0.09
C GLY A 45 -1.34 14.16 0.95
N VAL A 46 -1.78 12.92 0.74
CA VAL A 46 -2.66 12.24 1.70
C VAL A 46 -1.85 11.83 2.91
N LYS A 47 -2.22 12.29 4.09
CA LYS A 47 -1.60 11.88 5.36
C LYS A 47 -2.65 11.27 6.27
N ILE A 48 -2.39 10.08 6.77
CA ILE A 48 -3.28 9.31 7.63
C ILE A 48 -2.51 9.01 8.91
N ARG A 49 -2.93 9.59 10.03
CA ARG A 49 -2.38 9.30 11.34
C ARG A 49 -3.39 8.51 12.17
N ILE A 50 -2.99 7.32 12.59
CA ILE A 50 -3.83 6.43 13.38
C ILE A 50 -3.19 6.29 14.77
N PRO A 51 -3.82 6.81 15.83
CA PRO A 51 -3.20 6.80 17.16
C PRO A 51 -3.04 5.37 17.69
N ASN A 52 -4.02 4.50 17.44
CA ASN A 52 -4.01 3.12 17.92
C ASN A 52 -4.53 2.16 16.84
N GLY A 53 -3.82 1.04 16.63
CA GLY A 53 -4.23 0.01 15.68
C GLY A 53 -5.67 -0.51 15.85
N LYS A 54 -6.21 -0.52 17.08
CA LYS A 54 -7.59 -0.97 17.36
C LYS A 54 -8.66 -0.01 16.83
N SER A 55 -8.36 1.28 16.89
CA SER A 55 -9.26 2.36 16.48
C SER A 55 -9.13 2.70 14.99
N THR A 56 -8.55 1.81 14.17
CA THR A 56 -8.41 2.06 12.72
C THR A 56 -9.78 2.36 12.07
N PRO A 57 -9.92 3.46 11.30
CA PRO A 57 -11.17 3.80 10.61
C PRO A 57 -11.67 2.67 9.70
N HIS A 58 -12.99 2.54 9.56
CA HIS A 58 -13.60 1.44 8.81
C HIS A 58 -13.10 1.37 7.34
N PHE A 59 -12.96 2.51 6.68
CA PHE A 59 -12.49 2.55 5.29
C PHE A 59 -11.03 2.07 5.15
N VAL A 60 -10.14 2.41 6.10
CA VAL A 60 -8.76 1.91 6.15
C VAL A 60 -8.76 0.41 6.39
N LYS A 61 -9.61 -0.09 7.31
CA LYS A 61 -9.78 -1.55 7.53
C LYS A 61 -10.20 -2.26 6.25
N GLN A 62 -11.15 -1.70 5.49
CA GLN A 62 -11.64 -2.30 4.25
C GLN A 62 -10.59 -2.26 3.13
N LEU A 63 -9.91 -1.12 2.93
CA LEU A 63 -8.79 -1.01 2.00
C LEU A 63 -7.75 -2.09 2.30
N ARG A 64 -7.33 -2.15 3.54
CA ARG A 64 -6.33 -3.09 4.02
C ARG A 64 -6.72 -4.55 3.77
N LYS A 65 -7.98 -4.92 4.05
CA LYS A 65 -8.53 -6.25 3.71
C LYS A 65 -8.48 -6.52 2.20
N ASN A 66 -8.88 -5.56 1.37
CA ASN A 66 -8.86 -5.72 -0.08
C ASN A 66 -7.44 -5.86 -0.63
N LEU A 67 -6.48 -5.08 -0.11
CA LEU A 67 -5.09 -5.13 -0.53
C LEU A 67 -4.41 -6.44 -0.12
N VAL A 68 -4.59 -6.87 1.13
CA VAL A 68 -4.09 -8.17 1.59
C VAL A 68 -4.77 -9.32 0.84
N GLY A 69 -6.08 -9.25 0.65
CA GLY A 69 -6.82 -10.21 -0.18
C GLY A 69 -6.26 -10.27 -1.60
N THR A 70 -5.93 -9.12 -2.19
CA THR A 70 -5.30 -9.08 -3.52
C THR A 70 -3.89 -9.66 -3.50
N LEU A 71 -3.06 -9.35 -2.50
CA LEU A 71 -1.71 -9.90 -2.38
C LEU A 71 -1.71 -11.44 -2.25
N VAL A 72 -2.70 -11.99 -1.56
CA VAL A 72 -2.77 -13.45 -1.31
C VAL A 72 -3.55 -14.19 -2.41
N CYS A 73 -4.66 -13.62 -2.85
CA CYS A 73 -5.58 -14.26 -3.80
C CYS A 73 -5.38 -13.82 -5.25
N GLY A 74 -4.89 -12.61 -5.47
CA GLY A 74 -4.69 -12.04 -6.79
C GLY A 74 -3.42 -12.51 -7.49
N GLU A 75 -3.18 -11.91 -8.64
CA GLU A 75 -2.02 -12.17 -9.48
C GLU A 75 -1.03 -11.00 -9.35
N ILE A 76 0.23 -11.32 -9.13
CA ILE A 76 1.31 -10.33 -9.14
C ILE A 76 1.81 -10.24 -10.58
N TYR A 77 1.53 -9.14 -11.26
CA TYR A 77 1.97 -8.94 -12.65
C TYR A 77 3.41 -8.49 -12.76
N ARG A 78 3.87 -7.66 -11.81
CA ARG A 78 5.22 -7.09 -11.84
C ARG A 78 5.63 -6.62 -10.46
N VAL A 79 6.91 -6.83 -10.14
CA VAL A 79 7.64 -6.21 -9.03
C VAL A 79 9.03 -5.94 -9.56
N ASP A 80 9.48 -4.69 -9.51
CA ASP A 80 10.79 -4.31 -10.05
C ASP A 80 11.90 -4.53 -9.03
N ASP A 81 11.65 -4.12 -7.79
CA ASP A 81 12.62 -4.23 -6.70
C ASP A 81 11.86 -4.41 -5.38
N PHE A 82 12.40 -5.25 -4.51
CA PHE A 82 11.88 -5.51 -3.18
C PHE A 82 13.04 -5.83 -2.25
N GLY A 83 13.10 -5.11 -1.14
CA GLY A 83 14.11 -5.36 -0.12
C GLY A 83 13.54 -5.22 1.27
N THR A 84 14.05 -6.02 2.20
CA THR A 84 13.74 -5.91 3.63
C THR A 84 15.06 -5.88 4.40
N LYS A 85 15.17 -4.93 5.32
CA LYS A 85 16.30 -4.75 6.22
C LYS A 85 15.81 -4.83 7.65
N ILE A 86 16.44 -5.70 8.44
CA ILE A 86 16.16 -5.86 9.86
C ILE A 86 17.39 -5.37 10.62
N ILE A 87 17.20 -4.45 11.56
CA ILE A 87 18.24 -3.88 12.40
C ILE A 87 17.85 -4.13 13.85
N PHE A 88 18.76 -4.75 14.59
CA PHE A 88 18.63 -4.96 16.03
C PHE A 88 19.54 -3.97 16.74
N ALA A 89 18.98 -2.92 17.34
CA ALA A 89 19.78 -1.99 18.12
C ALA A 89 20.48 -2.76 19.26
N GLY A 90 21.77 -2.45 19.49
CA GLY A 90 22.60 -3.11 20.51
C GLY A 90 23.37 -4.37 20.07
N LEU A 91 22.92 -5.08 19.01
CA LEU A 91 23.65 -6.21 18.43
C LEU A 91 24.44 -5.80 17.18
N THR A 92 23.79 -5.10 16.24
CA THR A 92 24.41 -4.75 14.94
C THR A 92 25.42 -3.60 15.01
N ASP A 93 25.33 -2.71 16.00
CA ASP A 93 26.24 -1.55 16.12
C ASP A 93 27.64 -1.93 16.65
N ARG A 94 27.82 -3.14 17.18
CA ARG A 94 29.11 -3.56 17.75
C ARG A 94 30.14 -3.92 16.68
N ASP A 95 29.71 -4.34 15.50
CA ASP A 95 30.63 -4.79 14.44
C ASP A 95 30.92 -3.69 13.39
N ALA A 96 30.07 -2.68 13.26
CA ALA A 96 30.30 -1.56 12.32
C ALA A 96 31.34 -0.54 12.82
N GLY A 97 31.71 -0.57 14.10
CA GLY A 97 32.66 0.35 14.71
C GLY A 97 34.13 -0.08 14.66
N ALA A 98 34.44 -1.25 14.10
CA ALA A 98 35.81 -1.81 14.12
C ALA A 98 36.51 -1.82 12.74
N GLY A 99 35.88 -1.31 11.68
CA GLY A 99 36.38 -1.43 10.32
C GLY A 99 36.55 -0.11 9.58
N ASN A 100 37.81 0.34 9.45
CA ASN A 100 38.32 1.23 8.41
C ASN A 100 38.02 2.74 8.48
N ASP A 101 38.66 3.42 9.44
CA ASP A 101 39.06 4.83 9.33
C ASP A 101 40.25 5.01 8.37
N ASN A 102 40.14 4.51 7.13
CA ASN A 102 41.11 4.80 6.07
C ASN A 102 40.40 5.36 4.84
N GLN A 103 40.42 6.69 4.77
CA GLN A 103 40.99 7.41 3.62
C GLN A 103 40.29 7.22 2.26
N HIS A 104 39.40 8.16 1.91
CA HIS A 104 39.66 8.97 0.72
C HIS A 104 38.98 10.34 0.80
N ASP A 105 39.82 11.35 1.00
CA ASP A 105 39.52 12.78 0.83
C ASP A 105 39.21 13.04 -0.66
N GLY A 106 38.09 13.71 -0.93
CA GLY A 106 37.50 13.78 -2.27
C GLY A 106 36.34 14.77 -2.42
N ASN A 107 36.46 15.93 -1.78
CA ASN A 107 35.92 17.23 -2.22
C ASN A 107 34.62 17.23 -3.05
N LYS A 108 33.46 17.36 -2.40
CA LYS A 108 32.30 18.10 -2.97
C LYS A 108 31.61 18.93 -1.88
N ARG A 109 31.97 20.20 -1.85
CA ARG A 109 31.18 21.30 -1.27
C ARG A 109 29.79 21.32 -1.90
N HIS A 110 28.74 21.13 -1.09
CA HIS A 110 27.57 22.00 -1.13
C HIS A 110 26.85 22.00 0.22
N GLN A 111 27.15 23.09 0.92
CA GLN A 111 26.58 23.76 2.08
C GLN A 111 25.03 23.69 2.16
N GLU A 112 24.48 23.16 3.27
CA GLU A 112 23.75 23.86 4.37
C GLU A 112 22.49 24.63 3.90
N THR A 113 21.28 24.38 4.41
CA THR A 113 20.85 24.84 5.75
C THR A 113 19.44 24.31 6.05
N SER A 114 19.28 23.60 7.16
CA SER A 114 18.22 23.86 8.16
C SER A 114 18.40 22.88 9.30
N SER A 115 19.10 23.42 10.29
CA SER A 115 19.34 22.90 11.62
C SER A 115 18.07 23.09 12.47
N ASP A 116 17.39 21.99 12.78
CA ASP A 116 16.56 21.91 13.98
C ASP A 116 17.02 20.72 14.82
N ILE A 117 17.88 21.08 15.78
CA ILE A 117 17.95 20.61 17.16
C ILE A 117 17.02 19.43 17.49
N HIS A 118 17.57 18.21 17.43
CA HIS A 118 17.22 17.16 18.39
C HIS A 118 18.50 16.50 18.91
N THR A 119 18.98 17.09 19.99
CA THR A 119 19.94 16.54 20.94
C THR A 119 19.50 15.16 21.42
N SER A 120 20.15 14.14 20.87
CA SER A 120 20.69 12.97 21.57
C SER A 120 20.09 12.62 22.96
N SER A 121 18.92 11.98 23.00
CA SER A 121 18.58 11.06 24.09
C SER A 121 19.28 9.71 23.85
N ARG A 122 20.61 9.69 23.94
CA ARG A 122 21.47 8.54 23.61
C ARG A 122 21.44 7.41 24.66
N SER A 123 20.47 7.39 25.59
CA SER A 123 20.49 6.49 26.76
C SER A 123 19.47 5.35 26.76
N GLN A 124 18.57 5.21 25.78
CA GLN A 124 17.52 4.16 25.83
C GLN A 124 17.24 3.40 24.52
N THR A 125 18.03 3.56 23.47
CA THR A 125 17.86 2.81 22.21
C THR A 125 18.35 1.36 22.25
N LYS A 126 18.77 0.83 23.41
CA LYS A 126 19.44 -0.47 23.48
C LYS A 126 18.57 -1.68 23.09
N ASP A 127 17.24 -1.53 23.05
CA ASP A 127 16.31 -2.63 22.75
C ASP A 127 15.27 -2.26 21.66
N GLU A 128 15.67 -1.48 20.66
CA GLU A 128 14.82 -1.17 19.49
C GLU A 128 15.06 -2.19 18.35
N LEU A 129 14.00 -2.87 17.93
CA LEU A 129 13.93 -3.61 16.68
C LEU A 129 13.39 -2.68 15.59
N ARG A 130 14.13 -2.53 14.50
CA ARG A 130 13.69 -1.78 13.32
C ARG A 130 13.65 -2.69 12.11
N ILE A 131 12.49 -2.81 11.51
CA ILE A 131 12.28 -3.52 10.24
C ILE A 131 11.91 -2.47 9.22
N SER A 132 12.73 -2.31 8.19
CA SER A 132 12.46 -1.44 7.05
C SER A 132 12.26 -2.32 5.82
N SER A 133 11.21 -2.08 5.05
CA SER A 133 10.98 -2.75 3.78
C SER A 133 10.70 -1.71 2.72
N PHE A 134 11.20 -1.91 1.52
CA PHE A 134 10.88 -1.08 0.36
C PHE A 134 10.41 -1.97 -0.78
N LEU A 135 9.59 -1.40 -1.66
CA LEU A 135 9.01 -2.08 -2.81
C LEU A 135 8.83 -1.07 -3.95
N ARG A 136 9.22 -1.44 -5.16
CA ARG A 136 9.12 -0.58 -6.35
C ARG A 136 8.43 -1.28 -7.51
N GLY A 137 7.63 -0.53 -8.25
CA GLY A 137 6.95 -1.00 -9.46
C GLY A 137 5.97 -2.16 -9.21
N LEU A 138 5.31 -2.21 -8.05
CA LEU A 138 4.38 -3.29 -7.69
C LEU A 138 3.09 -3.15 -8.49
N HIS A 139 2.76 -4.14 -9.32
CA HIS A 139 1.50 -4.25 -10.04
C HIS A 139 0.76 -5.52 -9.61
N LEU A 140 -0.41 -5.33 -9.01
CA LEU A 140 -1.28 -6.41 -8.56
C LEU A 140 -2.59 -6.41 -9.35
N HIS A 141 -3.07 -7.59 -9.69
CA HIS A 141 -4.39 -7.79 -10.28
C HIS A 141 -5.28 -8.58 -9.32
N ASN A 142 -6.40 -7.97 -8.94
CA ASN A 142 -7.40 -8.60 -8.09
C ASN A 142 -8.42 -9.38 -8.91
N THR A 143 -9.00 -10.40 -8.29
CA THR A 143 -10.07 -11.24 -8.84
C THR A 143 -11.31 -10.44 -9.24
N GLU A 144 -11.50 -9.24 -8.68
CA GLU A 144 -12.55 -8.29 -9.05
C GLU A 144 -12.27 -7.51 -10.36
N GLY A 145 -11.21 -7.85 -11.10
CA GLY A 145 -10.85 -7.16 -12.35
C GLY A 145 -10.27 -5.76 -12.10
N ARG A 146 -9.46 -5.62 -11.05
CA ARG A 146 -8.84 -4.36 -10.66
C ARG A 146 -7.33 -4.48 -10.66
N ILE A 147 -6.66 -3.43 -11.12
CA ILE A 147 -5.21 -3.33 -11.02
C ILE A 147 -4.88 -2.31 -9.93
N TYR A 148 -4.09 -2.76 -8.95
CA TYR A 148 -3.45 -1.90 -7.97
C TYR A 148 -1.99 -1.73 -8.39
N THR A 149 -1.57 -0.51 -8.65
CA THR A 149 -0.16 -0.19 -8.94
C THR A 149 0.41 0.71 -7.87
N PHE A 150 1.63 0.43 -7.43
CA PHE A 150 2.41 1.26 -6.53
C PHE A 150 3.76 1.55 -7.17
N GLY A 151 4.09 2.82 -7.35
CA GLY A 151 5.39 3.21 -7.91
C GLY A 151 6.52 2.92 -6.93
N GLU A 152 6.36 3.37 -5.69
CA GLU A 152 7.29 3.12 -4.58
C GLU A 152 6.49 2.96 -3.28
N VAL A 153 6.86 1.99 -2.45
CA VAL A 153 6.32 1.81 -1.10
C VAL A 153 7.49 1.61 -0.15
N ASP A 154 7.66 2.55 0.76
CA ASP A 154 8.60 2.44 1.87
C ASP A 154 7.81 2.21 3.15
N ALA A 155 8.17 1.19 3.91
CA ALA A 155 7.56 0.91 5.19
C ALA A 155 8.63 0.68 6.25
N GLN A 156 8.38 1.19 7.44
CA GLN A 156 9.25 1.05 8.59
C GLN A 156 8.42 0.73 9.83
N LEU A 157 8.71 -0.43 10.41
CA LEU A 157 8.22 -0.85 11.70
C LEU A 157 9.33 -0.65 12.73
N ARG A 158 9.07 0.16 13.75
CA ARG A 158 9.93 0.33 14.92
C ARG A 158 9.24 -0.33 16.10
N ARG A 159 9.95 -1.15 16.87
CA ARG A 159 9.40 -1.82 18.04
C ARG A 159 10.39 -1.74 19.20
N ASN A 160 9.91 -1.27 20.35
CA ASN A 160 10.64 -1.40 21.60
C ASN A 160 10.31 -2.77 22.21
N TRP A 161 11.34 -3.59 22.46
CA TRP A 161 11.15 -4.94 23.01
C TRP A 161 10.61 -4.90 24.44
N THR A 162 11.07 -3.94 25.24
CA THR A 162 10.74 -3.84 26.67
C THR A 162 9.32 -3.37 26.93
N GLU A 163 8.89 -2.33 26.21
CA GLU A 163 7.57 -1.71 26.40
C GLU A 163 6.45 -2.41 25.61
N ASN A 164 6.82 -3.33 24.70
CA ASN A 164 5.90 -3.97 23.75
C ASN A 164 5.05 -2.94 22.97
N ARG A 165 5.62 -1.77 22.74
CA ARG A 165 5.06 -0.69 21.93
C ARG A 165 5.87 -0.60 20.63
N GLY A 166 5.18 -0.35 19.53
CA GLY A 166 5.82 -0.09 18.26
C GLY A 166 5.13 1.04 17.53
N SER A 167 5.84 1.65 16.60
CA SER A 167 5.27 2.58 15.63
C SER A 167 5.48 2.03 14.23
N PHE A 168 4.54 2.30 13.35
CA PHE A 168 4.62 1.88 11.96
C PHE A 168 4.41 3.10 11.06
N VAL A 169 5.34 3.32 10.15
CA VAL A 169 5.26 4.38 9.15
C VAL A 169 5.32 3.73 7.78
N MET A 170 4.45 4.15 6.88
CA MET A 170 4.44 3.70 5.49
C MET A 170 4.22 4.90 4.59
N VAL A 171 5.07 5.05 3.60
CA VAL A 171 4.96 6.06 2.54
C VAL A 171 4.77 5.32 1.23
N ALA A 172 3.65 5.54 0.57
CA ALA A 172 3.34 4.96 -0.74
C ALA A 172 3.21 6.07 -1.78
N LYS A 173 4.03 6.01 -2.84
CA LYS A 173 4.03 6.98 -3.95
C LYS A 173 3.41 6.37 -5.20
N GLU A 174 2.79 7.24 -5.99
CA GLU A 174 2.16 6.92 -7.27
C GLU A 174 1.18 5.74 -7.19
N SER A 175 0.38 5.71 -6.12
CA SER A 175 -0.60 4.66 -5.89
C SER A 175 -1.79 4.82 -6.84
N ARG A 176 -2.10 3.80 -7.62
CA ARG A 176 -3.24 3.82 -8.57
C ARG A 176 -4.10 2.59 -8.40
N TRP A 177 -5.40 2.79 -8.25
CA TRP A 177 -6.39 1.72 -8.26
C TRP A 177 -7.28 1.94 -9.47
N LEU A 178 -7.10 1.06 -10.44
CA LEU A 178 -7.72 1.17 -11.74
C LEU A 178 -8.62 -0.02 -11.99
N ARG A 179 -9.86 0.24 -12.38
CA ARG A 179 -10.73 -0.79 -12.92
C ARG A 179 -10.24 -1.20 -14.30
N VAL A 180 -10.06 -2.49 -14.51
CA VAL A 180 -9.76 -3.05 -15.83
C VAL A 180 -11.06 -3.30 -16.57
N HIS A 181 -11.10 -2.91 -17.84
CA HIS A 181 -12.20 -3.26 -18.71
C HIS A 181 -12.15 -4.74 -19.03
N TRP A 182 -13.31 -5.39 -19.00
CA TRP A 182 -13.40 -6.75 -19.50
C TRP A 182 -13.21 -6.76 -21.02
N PRO A 183 -12.58 -7.79 -21.61
CA PRO A 183 -12.32 -7.85 -23.05
C PRO A 183 -13.58 -7.65 -23.92
N TYR A 184 -14.73 -8.18 -23.48
CA TYR A 184 -16.00 -8.02 -24.20
C TYR A 184 -16.49 -6.57 -24.27
N GLN A 185 -16.04 -5.70 -23.36
CA GLN A 185 -16.39 -4.27 -23.37
C GLN A 185 -15.62 -3.49 -24.44
N ARG A 186 -14.49 -4.01 -24.94
CA ARG A 186 -13.62 -3.31 -25.90
C ARG A 186 -13.90 -3.63 -27.37
N LEU A 187 -14.55 -4.77 -27.67
CA LEU A 187 -14.51 -5.35 -29.02
C LEU A 187 -15.80 -5.23 -29.85
N LYS A 188 -16.93 -4.79 -29.28
CA LYS A 188 -18.20 -4.74 -30.02
C LYS A 188 -18.64 -3.32 -30.30
N THR A 189 -18.54 -2.91 -31.57
CA THR A 189 -19.27 -1.75 -32.11
C THR A 189 -20.76 -2.07 -32.11
N ILE A 190 -21.49 -1.55 -31.12
CA ILE A 190 -22.95 -1.67 -31.02
C ILE A 190 -23.57 -0.47 -31.77
N PRO A 191 -24.66 -0.64 -32.53
CA PRO A 191 -25.38 0.49 -33.13
C PRO A 191 -25.78 1.53 -32.07
N THR A 192 -25.61 2.82 -32.36
CA THR A 192 -25.78 3.93 -31.41
C THR A 192 -27.15 3.92 -30.70
N TRP A 193 -28.23 3.57 -31.40
CA TRP A 193 -29.57 3.47 -30.81
C TRP A 193 -29.71 2.32 -29.81
N VAL A 194 -29.17 1.14 -30.13
CA VAL A 194 -29.16 -0.02 -29.21
C VAL A 194 -28.31 0.29 -27.99
N GLN A 195 -27.20 1.01 -28.19
CA GLN A 195 -26.37 1.52 -27.10
C GLN A 195 -27.16 2.45 -26.18
N PHE A 196 -27.93 3.41 -26.72
CA PHE A 196 -28.76 4.32 -25.93
C PHE A 196 -29.83 3.58 -25.12
N LEU A 197 -30.57 2.67 -25.74
CA LEU A 197 -31.58 1.86 -25.03
C LEU A 197 -30.95 0.97 -23.96
N SER A 198 -29.83 0.30 -24.28
CA SER A 198 -29.08 -0.49 -23.29
C SER A 198 -28.60 0.37 -22.13
N ALA A 199 -28.24 1.64 -22.38
CA ALA A 199 -27.82 2.57 -21.35
C ALA A 199 -28.93 2.90 -20.37
N ILE A 200 -30.14 3.20 -20.87
CA ILE A 200 -31.30 3.50 -20.02
C ILE A 200 -31.66 2.29 -19.16
N ILE A 201 -31.61 1.08 -19.73
CA ILE A 201 -31.95 -0.16 -19.02
C ILE A 201 -30.86 -0.56 -18.00
N GLN A 202 -29.57 -0.41 -18.35
CA GLN A 202 -28.46 -0.80 -17.48
C GLN A 202 -28.17 0.23 -16.39
N PHE A 203 -28.46 1.51 -16.62
CA PHE A 203 -28.10 2.58 -15.70
C PHE A 203 -28.62 2.38 -14.26
N PRO A 204 -29.89 1.98 -14.01
CA PRO A 204 -30.37 1.72 -12.64
C PRO A 204 -29.62 0.57 -11.96
N LEU A 205 -29.27 -0.48 -12.70
CA LEU A 205 -28.52 -1.62 -12.18
C LEU A 205 -27.08 -1.22 -11.86
N ASP A 206 -26.42 -0.49 -12.75
CA ASP A 206 -25.07 0.01 -12.54
C ASP A 206 -25.01 1.03 -11.40
N LEU A 207 -26.01 1.90 -11.28
CA LEU A 207 -26.14 2.84 -10.17
C LEU A 207 -26.35 2.11 -8.85
N PHE A 208 -27.24 1.10 -8.82
CA PHE A 208 -27.44 0.28 -7.63
C PHE A 208 -26.16 -0.46 -7.22
N HIS A 209 -25.43 -1.01 -8.20
CA HIS A 209 -24.14 -1.65 -7.96
C HIS A 209 -23.09 -0.64 -7.47
N ALA A 210 -23.05 0.57 -8.05
CA ALA A 210 -22.16 1.65 -7.63
C ALA A 210 -22.43 2.06 -6.17
N LEU A 211 -23.70 2.14 -5.77
CA LEU A 211 -24.09 2.49 -4.41
C LEU A 211 -23.76 1.37 -3.41
N ARG A 212 -23.93 0.10 -3.80
CA ARG A 212 -23.64 -1.05 -2.93
C ARG A 212 -22.15 -1.36 -2.82
N HIS A 213 -21.39 -1.11 -3.90
CA HIS A 213 -19.97 -1.41 -4.01
C HIS A 213 -19.21 -0.17 -4.52
N PRO A 214 -19.12 0.91 -3.72
CA PRO A 214 -18.54 2.18 -4.16
C PRO A 214 -17.08 2.02 -4.57
N MET A 215 -16.35 1.13 -3.90
CA MET A 215 -14.98 0.85 -4.27
C MET A 215 -14.89 0.42 -5.73
N SER A 216 -15.79 -0.45 -6.22
CA SER A 216 -15.77 -1.05 -7.58
C SER A 216 -15.89 -0.03 -8.73
N THR A 217 -16.51 1.13 -8.49
CA THR A 217 -16.84 2.13 -9.52
C THR A 217 -15.92 3.34 -9.52
N ILE A 218 -15.03 3.44 -8.54
CA ILE A 218 -14.08 4.52 -8.37
C ILE A 218 -12.71 4.09 -8.90
N ASN A 219 -12.09 4.94 -9.71
CA ASN A 219 -10.64 4.93 -9.90
C ASN A 219 -10.02 5.94 -8.96
N LEU A 220 -8.95 5.53 -8.30
CA LEU A 220 -8.25 6.33 -7.31
C LEU A 220 -6.80 6.47 -7.76
N TYR A 221 -6.35 7.71 -7.89
CA TYR A 221 -4.97 8.06 -8.13
C TYR A 221 -4.48 8.88 -6.94
N ILE A 222 -3.40 8.44 -6.30
CA ILE A 222 -2.81 9.15 -5.18
C ILE A 222 -1.31 9.31 -5.44
N THR A 223 -0.85 10.55 -5.48
CA THR A 223 0.57 10.83 -5.74
C THR A 223 1.46 10.40 -4.59
N GLN A 224 1.03 10.65 -3.35
CA GLN A 224 1.72 10.23 -2.14
C GLN A 224 0.70 10.00 -1.01
N VAL A 225 0.85 8.88 -0.31
CA VAL A 225 0.13 8.54 0.92
C VAL A 225 1.13 8.28 2.03
N ASP A 226 1.07 9.07 3.09
CA ASP A 226 1.84 8.87 4.31
C ASP A 226 0.92 8.30 5.39
N VAL A 227 1.14 7.06 5.80
CA VAL A 227 0.39 6.40 6.86
C VAL A 227 1.27 6.23 8.08
N THR A 228 0.86 6.79 9.22
CA THR A 228 1.58 6.68 10.48
C THR A 228 0.67 6.05 11.54
N PHE A 229 1.18 5.03 12.21
CA PHE A 229 0.57 4.44 13.40
C PHE A 229 1.46 4.73 14.60
N ASP A 230 0.92 5.44 15.58
CA ASP A 230 1.68 5.82 16.78
C ASP A 230 1.86 4.61 17.71
N GLU A 231 0.77 3.86 17.94
CA GLU A 231 0.79 2.60 18.69
C GLU A 231 0.37 1.42 17.81
N PHE A 232 1.37 0.74 17.23
CA PHE A 232 1.22 -0.48 16.45
C PHE A 232 1.58 -1.72 17.27
N LYS A 233 0.62 -2.63 17.41
CA LYS A 233 0.81 -3.94 18.03
C LYS A 233 0.77 -5.01 16.94
N ILE A 234 1.84 -5.82 16.83
CA ILE A 234 1.89 -6.93 15.88
C ILE A 234 0.76 -7.94 16.14
N ARG A 235 0.37 -8.15 17.42
CA ARG A 235 -0.77 -9.01 17.77
C ARG A 235 -2.10 -8.46 17.25
N ASP A 236 -2.23 -7.15 17.10
CA ASP A 236 -3.43 -6.50 16.53
C ASP A 236 -3.39 -6.50 14.99
N ALA A 237 -2.30 -7.01 14.39
CA ALA A 237 -2.25 -7.31 12.96
C ALA A 237 -3.06 -8.59 12.67
N GLU A 238 -4.38 -8.49 12.84
CA GLU A 238 -5.38 -9.45 12.39
C GLU A 238 -5.12 -9.91 10.95
N LEU A 239 -4.52 -9.03 10.14
CA LEU A 239 -4.10 -9.33 8.77
C LEU A 239 -3.06 -10.42 8.65
N ILE A 240 -2.09 -10.51 9.57
CA ILE A 240 -1.09 -11.59 9.51
C ILE A 240 -1.79 -12.91 9.74
N MET A 241 -2.72 -12.96 10.70
CA MET A 241 -3.53 -14.14 10.95
C MET A 241 -4.46 -14.46 9.76
N GLN A 242 -5.07 -13.44 9.14
CA GLN A 242 -5.87 -13.61 7.93
C GLN A 242 -5.03 -14.10 6.76
N MET A 243 -3.84 -13.53 6.55
CA MET A 243 -2.90 -13.93 5.49
C MET A 243 -2.47 -15.39 5.68
N ILE A 244 -2.06 -15.77 6.90
CA ILE A 244 -1.73 -17.15 7.25
C ILE A 244 -2.94 -18.07 7.02
N GLY A 245 -4.14 -17.64 7.43
CA GLY A 245 -5.38 -18.41 7.24
C GLY A 245 -5.69 -18.67 5.76
N ILE A 246 -5.64 -17.63 4.92
CA ILE A 246 -5.87 -17.75 3.48
C ILE A 246 -4.77 -18.60 2.82
N ILE A 247 -3.51 -18.44 3.24
CA ILE A 247 -2.40 -19.29 2.77
C ILE A 247 -2.65 -20.76 3.16
N ALA A 248 -3.13 -21.03 4.38
CA ALA A 248 -3.45 -22.37 4.84
C ALA A 248 -4.63 -22.99 4.08
N GLU A 249 -5.67 -22.19 3.78
CA GLU A 249 -6.81 -22.63 2.96
C GLU A 249 -6.37 -22.95 1.53
N LYS A 250 -5.62 -22.05 0.89
CA LYS A 250 -5.04 -22.29 -0.45
C LYS A 250 -4.12 -23.51 -0.47
N ARG A 251 -3.32 -23.72 0.58
CA ARG A 251 -2.49 -24.92 0.74
C ARG A 251 -3.34 -26.18 0.66
N HIS A 252 -4.43 -26.21 1.42
CA HIS A 252 -5.32 -27.37 1.46
C HIS A 252 -5.95 -27.65 0.09
N LEU A 253 -6.32 -26.61 -0.65
CA LEU A 253 -6.94 -26.75 -1.98
C LEU A 253 -5.96 -27.17 -3.08
N HIS A 254 -4.70 -26.73 -3.02
CA HIS A 254 -3.72 -26.97 -4.08
C HIS A 254 -2.68 -28.07 -3.77
N ASN A 255 -2.76 -28.73 -2.61
CA ASN A 255 -1.83 -29.77 -2.16
C ASN A 255 -0.33 -29.38 -2.29
N ILE A 256 -0.01 -28.10 -2.08
CA ILE A 256 1.36 -27.58 -2.19
C ILE A 256 2.12 -27.89 -0.89
N GLN A 257 3.28 -28.53 -1.01
CA GLN A 257 4.19 -28.78 0.11
C GLN A 257 5.07 -27.56 0.35
N TRP A 258 4.70 -26.73 1.34
CA TRP A 258 5.45 -25.52 1.72
C TRP A 258 6.89 -25.78 2.20
N GLN A 259 7.20 -27.02 2.59
CA GLN A 259 8.56 -27.40 2.97
C GLN A 259 9.53 -27.12 1.83
N ASP A 260 9.13 -27.39 0.60
CA ASP A 260 9.96 -27.16 -0.58
C ASP A 260 10.11 -25.67 -0.88
N VAL A 261 9.03 -24.89 -0.79
CA VAL A 261 9.07 -23.43 -1.04
C VAL A 261 9.91 -22.68 0.01
N PHE A 262 9.77 -23.02 1.29
CA PHE A 262 10.58 -22.42 2.35
C PHE A 262 12.03 -22.89 2.30
N ALA A 263 12.28 -24.16 2.01
CA ALA A 263 13.63 -24.69 1.84
C ALA A 263 14.32 -24.02 0.64
N ASP A 264 13.64 -23.86 -0.48
CA ASP A 264 14.17 -23.17 -1.66
C ASP A 264 14.43 -21.69 -1.36
N ALA A 265 13.51 -20.99 -0.69
CA ALA A 265 13.70 -19.59 -0.31
C ALA A 265 14.86 -19.40 0.68
N LEU A 266 14.99 -20.27 1.68
CA LEU A 266 16.13 -20.27 2.60
C LEU A 266 17.44 -20.58 1.88
N THR A 267 17.43 -21.55 0.98
CA THR A 267 18.62 -21.95 0.22
C THR A 267 19.10 -20.83 -0.69
N GLN A 268 18.18 -20.14 -1.38
CA GLN A 268 18.50 -18.96 -2.20
C GLN A 268 19.03 -17.80 -1.34
N CYS A 269 18.43 -17.57 -0.17
CA CYS A 269 18.88 -16.52 0.74
C CYS A 269 20.29 -16.80 1.30
N LEU A 270 20.59 -18.07 1.62
CA LEU A 270 21.92 -18.49 2.05
C LEU A 270 22.96 -18.40 0.93
N GLN A 271 22.60 -18.73 -0.31
CA GLN A 271 23.49 -18.61 -1.46
C GLN A 271 23.86 -17.14 -1.75
N GLY A 272 22.89 -16.23 -1.68
CA GLY A 272 23.14 -14.78 -1.84
C GLY A 272 23.94 -14.14 -0.70
N LEU A 273 24.08 -14.82 0.43
CA LEU A 273 24.90 -14.38 1.57
C LEU A 273 26.37 -14.82 1.46
N VAL A 274 26.66 -15.79 0.60
CA VAL A 274 28.01 -16.36 0.38
C VAL A 274 28.70 -15.76 -0.85
N SER A 275 27.94 -15.13 -1.76
CA SER A 275 28.44 -14.38 -2.92
C SER A 275 28.76 -12.92 -2.60
#